data_AF-A0A9N9FDS2-F1
#
_entry.id   AF-A0A9N9FDS2-F1
#
_cell.length_a   1.000
_cell.length_b   1.000
_cell.length_c   1.000
_cell.angle_alpha   90.00
_cell.angle_beta   90.00
_cell.angle_gamma   90.00
#
_symmetry.space_group_name_H-M   'P 1'
#
loop_
_entity.id
_entity.type
_entity.pdbx_description
1 polymer ?
#
loop_
_entity_poly.entity_id
_entity_poly.type
_entity_poly.pdbx_seq_one_letter_code
_entity_poly.pdbx_strand_id
1 'polypeptide(L)'
;MKQYTGGKLPHRLTPYVEILSIQVNKSNKAAVCKACIKKLGRELVLDKSVFTNTKICVKAYLKKYIQFAKLYTEEERAKILYASDEENQQMNISSITTSSSFLSSSLEKIITLHKPTSPIHHL
;
A
#
# COMPACT_ATOMS: atom_id res chain seq x y z
N MET A 1 4.53 17.48 -29.17
CA MET A 1 3.14 17.70 -28.69
C MET A 1 3.01 17.08 -27.31
N LYS A 2 2.79 17.88 -26.25
CA LYS A 2 2.56 17.35 -24.90
C LYS A 2 1.11 16.91 -24.81
N GLN A 3 0.87 15.60 -24.71
CA GLN A 3 -0.47 15.07 -24.46
C GLN A 3 -0.82 15.34 -22.99
N TYR A 4 -1.72 16.28 -22.75
CA TYR A 4 -2.30 16.49 -21.42
C TYR A 4 -3.43 15.48 -21.22
N THR A 5 -3.16 14.39 -20.51
CA THR A 5 -4.20 13.52 -19.97
C THR A 5 -4.90 14.28 -18.84
N GLY A 6 -5.99 14.98 -19.14
CA GLY A 6 -6.75 15.84 -18.21
C GLY A 6 -7.48 15.10 -17.07
N GLY A 7 -6.87 14.06 -16.50
CA GLY A 7 -7.34 13.36 -15.31
C GLY A 7 -6.46 13.70 -14.11
N LYS A 8 -7.08 14.01 -12.97
CA LYS A 8 -6.36 14.10 -11.70
C LYS A 8 -5.75 12.73 -11.39
N LEU A 9 -4.46 12.69 -11.06
CA LEU A 9 -3.78 11.45 -10.68
C LEU A 9 -4.53 10.77 -9.52
N PRO A 10 -4.69 9.42 -9.56
CA PRO A 10 -5.30 8.68 -8.47
C PRO A 10 -4.47 8.87 -7.18
N HIS A 11 -5.13 9.09 -6.05
CA HIS A 11 -4.44 9.25 -4.77
C HIS A 11 -3.87 7.90 -4.29
N ARG A 12 -2.89 7.94 -3.38
CA ARG A 12 -2.18 6.75 -2.86
C ARG A 12 -3.07 5.63 -2.29
N LEU A 13 -4.28 5.98 -1.82
CA LEU A 13 -5.22 5.00 -1.24
C LEU A 13 -6.06 4.25 -2.29
N THR A 14 -5.95 4.61 -3.57
CA THR A 14 -6.70 4.00 -4.67
C THR A 14 -6.51 2.47 -4.76
N PRO A 15 -5.32 1.89 -4.51
CA PRO A 15 -5.13 0.45 -4.55
C PRO A 15 -6.03 -0.34 -3.59
N TYR A 16 -6.46 0.26 -2.47
CA TYR A 16 -7.26 -0.40 -1.43
C TYR A 16 -8.78 -0.35 -1.67
N VAL A 17 -9.21 0.36 -2.72
CA VAL A 17 -10.62 0.53 -3.08
C VAL A 17 -10.88 0.10 -4.51
N GLU A 18 -12.10 -0.33 -4.78
CA GLU A 18 -12.63 -0.55 -6.12
C GLU A 18 -13.52 0.64 -6.46
N ILE A 19 -13.23 1.31 -7.58
CA ILE A 19 -14.01 2.46 -8.06
C ILE A 19 -15.13 1.93 -8.93
N LEU A 20 -16.37 2.31 -8.62
CA LEU A 20 -17.55 1.91 -9.36
C LEU A 20 -17.80 2.89 -10.51
N SER A 21 -18.46 2.42 -11.56
CA SER A 21 -18.95 3.27 -12.67
C SER A 21 -20.19 4.09 -12.30
N ILE A 22 -20.41 4.35 -11.00
CA ILE A 22 -21.53 5.11 -10.47
C ILE A 22 -21.01 6.49 -10.06
N GLN A 23 -21.68 7.54 -10.53
CA GLN A 23 -21.32 8.91 -10.19
C GLN A 23 -22.05 9.35 -8.91
N VAL A 24 -21.30 9.80 -7.90
CA VAL A 24 -21.89 10.28 -6.63
C VAL A 24 -22.18 11.77 -6.69
N ASN A 25 -21.31 12.53 -7.37
CA ASN A 25 -21.52 13.95 -7.65
C ASN A 25 -20.80 14.33 -8.96
N LYS A 26 -20.93 15.60 -9.38
CA LYS A 26 -20.40 16.12 -10.65
C LYS A 26 -18.95 15.72 -10.96
N SER A 27 -18.11 15.51 -9.94
CA SER A 27 -16.68 15.25 -10.13
C SER A 27 -16.20 13.91 -9.56
N ASN A 28 -16.97 13.24 -8.69
CA ASN A 28 -16.51 12.06 -7.96
C ASN A 28 -17.37 10.83 -8.23
N LYS A 29 -16.70 9.70 -8.42
CA LYS A 29 -17.30 8.36 -8.52
C LYS A 29 -17.47 7.74 -7.13
N ALA A 30 -18.31 6.71 -7.07
CA ALA A 30 -18.44 5.84 -5.93
C ALA A 30 -17.25 4.89 -5.82
N ALA A 31 -16.93 4.47 -4.60
CA ALA A 31 -15.90 3.50 -4.29
C ALA A 31 -16.35 2.59 -3.14
N VAL A 32 -15.73 1.41 -3.10
CA VAL A 32 -15.93 0.39 -2.07
C VAL A 32 -14.60 -0.21 -1.65
N CYS A 33 -14.50 -0.68 -0.40
CA CYS A 33 -13.27 -1.27 0.12
C CYS A 33 -13.05 -2.69 -0.44
N LYS A 34 -11.91 -2.95 -1.09
CA LYS A 34 -11.58 -4.28 -1.65
C LYS A 34 -11.50 -5.36 -0.57
N ALA A 35 -10.95 -5.03 0.60
CA ALA A 35 -10.88 -5.96 1.74
C ALA A 35 -12.27 -6.37 2.22
N CYS A 36 -13.22 -5.43 2.22
CA CYS A 36 -14.60 -5.70 2.59
C CYS A 36 -15.28 -6.61 1.56
N ILE A 37 -15.09 -6.38 0.26
CA ILE A 37 -15.63 -7.25 -0.79
C ILE A 37 -15.15 -8.69 -0.59
N LYS A 38 -13.85 -8.89 -0.35
CA LYS A 38 -13.25 -10.22 -0.17
C LYS A 38 -13.80 -10.97 1.05
N LYS A 39 -14.24 -10.27 2.10
CA LYS A 39 -14.66 -10.89 3.37
C LYS A 39 -16.17 -10.97 3.55
N LEU A 40 -16.92 -9.98 3.07
CA LEU A 40 -18.37 -9.88 3.25
C LEU A 40 -19.14 -10.25 1.97
N GLY A 41 -18.45 -10.35 0.83
CA GLY A 41 -19.10 -10.51 -0.47
C GLY A 41 -19.42 -9.16 -1.12
N ARG A 42 -19.47 -9.17 -2.46
CA ARG A 42 -19.63 -7.96 -3.27
C ARG A 42 -21.00 -7.31 -3.06
N GLU A 43 -22.07 -8.09 -3.11
CA GLU A 43 -23.45 -7.58 -3.04
C GLU A 43 -23.73 -6.82 -1.75
N LEU A 44 -23.40 -7.40 -0.59
CA LEU A 44 -23.58 -6.76 0.71
C LEU A 44 -22.78 -5.46 0.84
N VAL A 45 -21.59 -5.41 0.25
CA VAL A 45 -20.74 -4.21 0.29
C VAL A 45 -21.27 -3.12 -0.65
N LEU A 46 -21.80 -3.51 -1.81
CA LEU A 46 -22.44 -2.57 -2.73
C LEU A 46 -23.73 -1.97 -2.15
N ASP A 47 -24.45 -2.73 -1.32
CA ASP A 47 -25.67 -2.26 -0.65
C ASP A 47 -25.38 -1.31 0.54
N LYS A 48 -24.39 -1.66 1.38
CA LYS A 48 -24.24 -1.01 2.71
C LYS A 48 -22.98 -0.18 2.90
N SER A 49 -22.06 -0.20 1.95
CA SER A 49 -20.65 0.14 2.19
C SER A 49 -20.01 0.95 1.06
N VAL A 50 -20.84 1.66 0.29
CA VAL A 50 -20.42 2.56 -0.79
C VAL A 50 -20.11 3.95 -0.25
N PHE A 51 -19.03 4.56 -0.72
CA PHE A 51 -18.63 5.92 -0.33
C PHE A 51 -18.05 6.69 -1.51
N THR A 52 -17.94 8.01 -1.37
CA THR A 52 -17.35 8.88 -2.40
C THR A 52 -15.85 8.62 -2.54
N ASN A 53 -15.36 8.49 -3.78
CA ASN A 53 -13.94 8.34 -4.08
C ASN A 53 -13.15 9.65 -3.90
N THR A 54 -13.01 10.09 -2.65
CA THR A 54 -12.07 11.16 -2.27
C THR A 54 -11.08 10.61 -1.25
N LYS A 55 -9.85 11.16 -1.21
CA LYS A 55 -8.82 10.75 -0.25
C LYS A 55 -9.31 10.78 1.20
N ILE A 56 -10.08 11.81 1.56
CA ILE A 56 -10.62 11.99 2.91
C ILE A 56 -11.63 10.89 3.23
N CYS A 57 -12.60 10.66 2.35
CA CYS A 57 -13.62 9.62 2.53
C CYS A 57 -13.00 8.23 2.58
N VAL A 58 -12.07 7.93 1.66
CA VAL A 58 -11.36 6.64 1.64
C VAL A 58 -10.59 6.42 2.94
N LYS A 59 -9.81 7.41 3.39
CA LYS A 59 -9.06 7.30 4.66
C LYS A 59 -9.98 7.08 5.86
N ALA A 60 -11.07 7.84 5.96
CA ALA A 60 -12.05 7.69 7.03
C ALA A 60 -12.68 6.30 7.03
N TYR A 61 -13.00 5.79 5.84
CA TYR A 61 -13.58 4.46 5.68
C TYR A 61 -12.62 3.35 6.11
N LEU A 62 -11.39 3.38 5.59
CA LEU A 62 -10.35 2.40 5.91
C LEU A 62 -9.97 2.41 7.41
N LYS A 63 -10.05 3.58 8.07
CA LYS A 63 -9.83 3.68 9.52
C LYS A 63 -10.93 2.98 10.34
N LYS A 64 -12.19 3.05 9.87
CA LYS A 64 -13.36 2.51 10.60
C LYS A 64 -13.57 1.02 10.38
N TYR A 65 -13.26 0.50 9.19
CA TYR A 65 -13.65 -0.85 8.82
C TYR A 65 -12.69 -1.95 9.29
N ILE A 66 -13.22 -2.85 10.11
CA ILE A 66 -12.45 -3.93 10.74
C ILE A 66 -11.83 -4.88 9.71
N GLN A 67 -12.49 -5.11 8.57
CA GLN A 67 -11.99 -6.04 7.56
C GLN A 67 -10.70 -5.55 6.90
N PHE A 68 -10.55 -4.23 6.78
CA PHE A 68 -9.28 -3.64 6.36
C PHE A 68 -8.24 -3.73 7.47
N ALA A 69 -8.62 -3.39 8.72
CA ALA A 69 -7.71 -3.44 9.86
C ALA A 69 -7.15 -4.83 10.15
N LYS A 70 -7.88 -5.91 9.82
CA LYS A 70 -7.43 -7.30 9.99
C LYS A 70 -6.37 -7.75 8.98
N LEU A 71 -6.17 -7.01 7.88
CA LEU A 71 -5.19 -7.38 6.84
C LEU A 71 -3.78 -6.87 7.12
N TYR A 72 -3.63 -5.94 8.06
CA TYR A 72 -2.38 -5.22 8.29
C TYR A 72 -2.12 -5.11 9.78
N THR A 73 -0.85 -5.08 10.16
CA THR A 73 -0.47 -4.68 11.53
C THR A 73 -0.85 -3.21 11.77
N GLU A 74 -0.83 -2.79 13.03
CA GLU A 74 -1.10 -1.40 13.37
C GLU A 74 -0.11 -0.43 12.71
N GLU A 75 1.17 -0.80 12.66
CA GLU A 75 2.24 -0.03 12.05
C GLU A 75 2.07 0.10 10.53
N GLU A 76 1.77 -0.99 9.85
CA GLU A 76 1.48 -1.00 8.41
C GLU A 76 0.25 -0.17 8.08
N ARG A 77 -0.81 -0.31 8.88
CA ARG A 77 -2.02 0.48 8.73
C ARG A 77 -1.74 1.97 8.93
N ALA A 78 -0.91 2.33 9.91
CA ALA A 78 -0.51 3.70 10.14
C ALA A 78 0.27 4.25 8.93
N LYS A 79 1.23 3.49 8.38
CA LYS A 79 1.95 3.87 7.17
C LYS A 79 1.00 4.11 5.99
N ILE A 80 0.06 3.20 5.74
CA ILE A 80 -0.90 3.34 4.63
C ILE A 80 -1.79 4.60 4.81
N LEU A 81 -2.35 4.80 6.00
CA LEU A 81 -3.30 5.87 6.27
C LEU A 81 -2.63 7.25 6.36
N TYR A 82 -1.40 7.32 6.85
CA TYR A 82 -0.75 8.58 7.24
C TYR A 82 0.50 8.97 6.44
N ALA A 83 1.02 8.14 5.54
CA ALA A 83 2.13 8.51 4.63
C ALA A 83 1.85 9.80 3.84
N SER A 84 2.85 10.39 3.18
CA SER A 84 2.62 11.40 2.14
C SER A 84 2.17 10.74 0.83
N ASP A 85 1.61 11.52 -0.10
CA ASP A 85 1.35 10.99 -1.47
C ASP A 85 2.66 10.81 -2.26
N GLU A 86 3.73 11.49 -1.84
CA GLU A 86 5.06 11.45 -2.47
C GLU A 86 5.86 10.19 -2.14
N GLU A 87 5.62 9.57 -0.98
CA GLU A 87 6.38 8.42 -0.46
C GLU A 87 5.96 7.07 -1.06
N ASN A 88 4.85 7.01 -1.80
CA ASN A 88 4.21 5.74 -2.16
C ASN A 88 4.70 5.13 -3.50
N GLN A 89 5.85 5.56 -4.03
CA GLN A 89 6.41 5.04 -5.29
C GLN A 89 7.20 3.73 -5.13
N GLN A 90 7.38 3.20 -3.91
CA GLN A 90 8.30 2.08 -3.67
C GLN A 90 7.66 0.69 -3.44
N MET A 91 6.33 0.53 -3.45
CA MET A 91 5.70 -0.78 -3.17
C MET A 91 5.08 -1.43 -4.42
N ASN A 92 5.93 -1.79 -5.38
CA ASN A 92 5.57 -2.73 -6.46
C ASN A 92 6.73 -3.64 -6.87
N ILE A 93 7.52 -4.14 -5.92
CA ILE A 93 8.52 -5.18 -6.17
C ILE A 93 8.49 -6.19 -5.01
N SER A 94 7.54 -7.13 -5.03
CA SER A 94 7.64 -8.38 -4.25
C SER A 94 6.69 -9.44 -4.81
N SER A 95 6.66 -9.58 -6.13
CA SER A 95 5.91 -10.67 -6.80
C SER A 95 6.55 -11.08 -8.13
N ILE A 96 7.88 -11.09 -8.23
CA ILE A 96 8.64 -11.80 -9.27
C ILE A 96 9.81 -12.46 -8.55
N THR A 97 9.59 -13.67 -8.03
CA THR A 97 10.14 -14.93 -8.58
C THR A 97 11.64 -14.84 -8.88
N THR A 98 12.42 -15.43 -7.97
CA THR A 98 13.53 -16.37 -8.22
C THR A 98 14.54 -16.01 -9.33
N SER A 99 15.79 -15.83 -8.86
CA SER A 99 17.06 -16.01 -9.57
C SER A 99 17.34 -15.15 -10.81
N SER A 100 18.10 -14.07 -10.64
CA SER A 100 19.38 -13.85 -11.34
C SER A 100 19.96 -12.48 -10.98
N SER A 101 21.19 -12.51 -10.43
CA SER A 101 22.30 -11.57 -10.62
C SER A 101 21.99 -10.23 -11.30
N PHE A 102 22.22 -9.11 -10.60
CA PHE A 102 23.03 -7.95 -11.06
C PHE A 102 23.22 -6.98 -9.88
N LEU A 103 24.29 -7.20 -9.11
CA LEU A 103 24.89 -6.19 -8.25
C LEU A 103 26.06 -5.57 -9.02
N SER A 104 25.92 -4.30 -9.41
CA SER A 104 26.99 -3.37 -9.78
C SER A 104 26.31 -2.00 -9.97
N SER A 105 26.71 -0.87 -9.39
CA SER A 105 28.02 -0.45 -8.92
C SER A 105 27.85 0.70 -7.93
N SER A 106 28.39 0.57 -6.73
CA SER A 106 29.22 1.60 -6.09
C SER A 106 29.76 1.05 -4.76
N LEU A 107 30.85 0.29 -4.89
CA LEU A 107 31.95 0.17 -3.93
C LEU A 107 32.33 1.59 -3.42
N GLU A 108 32.83 1.84 -2.21
CA GLU A 108 33.86 1.11 -1.48
C GLU A 108 34.14 1.83 -0.12
N LYS A 109 34.78 1.11 0.82
CA LYS A 109 35.27 1.50 2.16
C LYS A 109 34.17 1.49 3.24
N ILE A 110 34.19 0.65 4.27
CA ILE A 110 35.30 0.24 5.13
C ILE A 110 35.00 -1.18 5.67
N ILE A 111 35.83 -2.18 5.32
CA ILE A 111 35.97 -3.41 6.12
C ILE A 111 37.46 -3.57 6.45
N THR A 112 37.76 -3.39 7.72
CA THR A 112 38.95 -3.86 8.43
C THR A 112 38.42 -4.10 9.84
N LEU A 113 38.52 -5.23 10.53
CA LEU A 113 39.17 -6.50 10.28
C LEU A 113 38.61 -7.45 11.39
N HIS A 114 38.25 -8.67 11.02
CA HIS A 114 38.29 -9.91 11.83
C HIS A 114 37.54 -10.07 13.18
N LYS A 115 36.57 -11.01 13.16
CA LYS A 115 36.01 -11.92 14.21
C LYS A 115 37.10 -12.83 14.82
N PRO A 116 36.83 -13.81 15.74
CA PRO A 116 35.75 -14.02 16.73
C PRO A 116 36.28 -14.44 18.14
N THR A 117 35.34 -14.67 19.07
CA THR A 117 35.50 -15.12 20.47
C THR A 117 35.87 -16.60 20.66
N SER A 118 36.71 -16.85 21.68
CA SER A 118 36.86 -18.04 22.57
C SER A 118 37.72 -19.23 22.12
N PRO A 119 38.51 -19.81 23.07
CA PRO A 119 38.05 -21.05 23.70
C PRO A 119 38.27 -21.14 25.23
N ILE A 120 37.52 -22.09 25.81
CA ILE A 120 37.51 -22.59 27.19
C ILE A 120 38.91 -23.11 27.61
N HIS A 121 39.33 -22.81 28.84
CA HIS A 121 40.31 -23.63 29.56
C HIS A 121 39.91 -23.81 31.02
N HIS A 122 39.90 -25.08 31.42
CA HIS A 122 39.87 -25.58 32.79
C HIS A 122 41.03 -25.01 33.63
N LEU A 123 40.75 -24.69 34.89
CA LEU A 123 41.51 -25.09 36.07
C LEU A 123 40.65 -24.90 37.32
#